data_AF-A0A6I1KAL7-F1
#
_entry.id   AF-A0A6I1KAL7-F1
#
_cell.length_a   1.000
_cell.length_b   1.000
_cell.length_c   1.000
_cell.angle_alpha   90.00
_cell.angle_beta   90.00
_cell.angle_gamma   90.00
#
_symmetry.space_group_name_H-M   'P 1'
#
loop_
_entity.id
_entity.type
_entity.pdbx_description
1 polymer ?
#
loop_
_entity_poly.entity_id
_entity_poly.type
_entity_poly.pdbx_seq_one_letter_code
_entity_poly.pdbx_strand_id
1 'polypeptide(L)'
;MFPRPAKSLRPLLQAVWVAGLAAGWLGVSAAAQPLTPAQGMMRLESRSQQFVVFGALPGTALGPPSLSLLETNHLQMDPTLLVLTCERVKTVLLEELGLGDAWTGRIQINVRGAKRPTEPVVVESQWYPGGWRYQLIVPGQLERARLMRALTRALLLEIANRGNPSQRLAEIPLWLEEGLATHLLALHGDALVPEIRTLTSVVQAAHPDVFLEARRQLLGRGLASFADLSLAQPGQFDEESWEVFRRTAQLLVAELLYLPDGRAGLQAFLRQLPGYLNSQLAFLRGFPQHFPTMLDAEKWWAVVWMNFTGRDRHMRFSADKSLRQLDEILASSIAVRHGTNTVPGRKELPLREVIAHTEYAQHEFAVAQANLQLQLLQVTAPVELARLISDYRLALLTYLKRRTEFSSKATAKQADAKLAIKEVLERLDLLEVIRLDISRLDAAAAAPAER
;
A
#
# COMPACT_ATOMS: atom_id res chain seq x y z
N MET A 1 -46.22 50.10 -68.37
CA MET A 1 -47.55 49.48 -68.59
C MET A 1 -48.06 48.93 -67.25
N PHE A 2 -49.36 48.97 -66.99
CA PHE A 2 -50.01 48.49 -65.76
C PHE A 2 -50.09 46.94 -65.69
N PRO A 3 -50.56 46.29 -64.59
CA PRO A 3 -50.65 46.71 -63.16
C PRO A 3 -50.40 45.61 -62.08
N ARG A 4 -50.29 46.03 -60.79
CA ARG A 4 -50.79 45.32 -59.56
C ARG A 4 -50.17 43.94 -59.20
N PRO A 5 -50.48 43.36 -58.03
CA PRO A 5 -51.12 43.90 -56.82
C PRO A 5 -50.02 44.30 -55.78
N ALA A 6 -50.12 44.31 -54.45
CA ALA A 6 -51.18 43.99 -53.47
C ALA A 6 -51.02 44.81 -52.16
N LYS A 7 -51.89 44.53 -51.18
CA LYS A 7 -51.79 44.85 -49.73
C LYS A 7 -52.32 43.60 -48.99
N SER A 8 -51.80 43.19 -47.83
CA SER A 8 -52.25 43.56 -46.47
C SER A 8 -51.80 42.42 -45.50
N LEU A 9 -51.84 42.47 -44.16
CA LEU A 9 -52.52 43.34 -43.20
C LEU A 9 -51.57 43.91 -42.10
N ARG A 10 -52.11 44.89 -41.37
CA ARG A 10 -51.73 45.40 -40.03
C ARG A 10 -53.03 45.39 -39.18
N PRO A 11 -53.03 45.67 -37.85
CA PRO A 11 -52.02 45.46 -36.79
C PRO A 11 -52.65 44.81 -35.52
N LEU A 12 -51.90 44.73 -34.40
CA LEU A 12 -52.26 44.99 -32.99
C LEU A 12 -50.93 44.86 -32.19
N LEU A 13 -50.38 45.89 -31.52
CA LEU A 13 -50.74 46.46 -30.20
C LEU A 13 -50.63 45.40 -29.08
N GLN A 14 -49.77 45.51 -28.05
CA GLN A 14 -48.79 46.55 -27.60
C GLN A 14 -47.44 45.85 -27.24
N ALA A 15 -46.33 46.42 -26.74
CA ALA A 15 -45.90 47.74 -26.21
C ALA A 15 -44.39 47.94 -26.62
N VAL A 16 -43.66 49.07 -26.55
CA VAL A 16 -43.67 50.34 -25.78
C VAL A 16 -43.02 50.25 -24.38
N TRP A 17 -41.89 50.92 -24.05
CA TRP A 17 -40.84 51.62 -24.84
C TRP A 17 -39.50 51.63 -24.03
N VAL A 18 -38.37 51.28 -24.67
CA VAL A 18 -37.02 51.94 -24.66
C VAL A 18 -36.25 52.28 -23.34
N ALA A 19 -34.91 52.22 -23.47
CA ALA A 19 -33.82 52.70 -22.58
C ALA A 19 -33.43 51.80 -21.37
N GLY A 20 -32.13 51.60 -21.08
CA GLY A 20 -30.93 52.10 -21.76
C GLY A 20 -29.62 51.39 -21.40
N LEU A 21 -28.58 51.62 -22.21
CA LEU A 21 -27.23 51.05 -22.02
C LEU A 21 -26.37 51.91 -21.08
N ALA A 22 -26.06 51.41 -19.87
CA ALA A 22 -24.87 51.81 -19.12
C ALA A 22 -24.58 50.85 -17.94
N ALA A 23 -23.29 50.68 -17.63
CA ALA A 23 -22.70 50.11 -16.41
C ALA A 23 -23.09 48.67 -15.99
N GLY A 24 -22.08 47.85 -15.64
CA GLY A 24 -22.30 46.57 -14.95
C GLY A 24 -21.55 45.36 -15.51
N TRP A 25 -20.22 45.40 -15.59
CA TRP A 25 -19.42 44.17 -15.55
C TRP A 25 -19.45 43.57 -14.13
N LEU A 26 -20.62 43.06 -13.73
CA LEU A 26 -20.78 42.28 -12.52
C LEU A 26 -20.23 40.88 -12.79
N GLY A 27 -18.95 40.67 -12.46
CA GLY A 27 -18.36 39.34 -12.43
C GLY A 27 -19.20 38.43 -11.53
N VAL A 28 -19.58 37.26 -12.03
CA VAL A 28 -20.41 36.30 -11.30
C VAL A 28 -19.57 35.64 -10.22
N SER A 29 -19.39 36.35 -9.11
CA SER A 29 -18.92 35.78 -7.85
C SER A 29 -19.94 34.77 -7.38
N ALA A 30 -19.72 33.50 -7.73
CA ALA A 30 -20.46 32.36 -7.23
C ALA A 30 -20.20 32.23 -5.72
N ALA A 31 -20.94 33.01 -4.92
CA ALA A 31 -20.87 32.95 -3.48
C ALA A 31 -21.24 31.54 -3.03
N ALA A 32 -20.24 30.81 -2.51
CA ALA A 32 -20.42 29.47 -1.98
C ALA A 32 -21.35 29.52 -0.77
N GLN A 33 -22.66 29.38 -1.01
CA GLN A 33 -23.66 29.32 0.04
C GLN A 33 -23.36 28.10 0.91
N PRO A 34 -23.26 28.24 2.25
CA PRO A 34 -23.17 27.09 3.12
C PRO A 34 -24.47 26.30 3.00
N LEU A 35 -24.39 25.10 2.42
CA LEU A 35 -25.55 24.23 2.21
C LEU A 35 -26.22 23.94 3.56
N THR A 36 -27.41 24.50 3.75
CA THR A 36 -28.32 24.07 4.82
C THR A 36 -28.67 22.60 4.58
N PRO A 37 -28.68 21.74 5.63
CA PRO A 37 -28.96 20.34 5.47
C PRO A 37 -30.41 20.16 5.01
N ALA A 38 -30.59 19.79 3.74
CA ALA A 38 -31.88 19.34 3.24
C ALA A 38 -32.33 18.09 4.03
N GLN A 39 -33.64 17.93 4.20
CA GLN A 39 -34.21 16.83 4.98
C GLN A 39 -33.70 15.47 4.46
N GLY A 40 -32.95 14.74 5.31
CA GLY A 40 -32.30 13.47 4.97
C GLY A 40 -30.77 13.55 4.75
N MET A 41 -30.18 14.73 4.65
CA MET A 41 -28.71 14.90 4.61
C MET A 41 -28.13 15.03 6.02
N MET A 42 -27.22 14.13 6.38
CA MET A 42 -26.45 14.17 7.60
C MET A 42 -25.23 15.09 7.46
N ARG A 43 -24.83 15.71 8.58
CA ARG A 43 -23.51 16.30 8.80
C ARG A 43 -22.86 15.54 9.95
N LEU A 44 -21.72 14.91 9.71
CA LEU A 44 -20.93 14.21 10.71
C LEU A 44 -19.55 14.87 10.81
N GLU A 45 -19.05 15.04 12.03
CA GLU A 45 -17.73 15.62 12.28
C GLU A 45 -16.80 14.58 12.89
N SER A 46 -15.52 14.62 12.53
CA SER A 46 -14.55 13.63 12.98
C SER A 46 -14.01 13.91 14.39
N ARG A 47 -13.39 12.92 15.04
CA ARG A 47 -12.86 13.07 16.40
C ARG A 47 -11.81 14.18 16.48
N SER A 48 -10.95 14.32 15.48
CA SER A 48 -9.98 15.42 15.40
C SER A 48 -10.58 16.78 14.97
N GLN A 49 -11.88 16.84 14.64
CA GLN A 49 -12.60 18.01 14.09
C GLN A 49 -12.04 18.59 12.78
N GLN A 50 -11.09 17.90 12.14
CA GLN A 50 -10.54 18.31 10.85
C GLN A 50 -11.50 17.99 9.70
N PHE A 51 -12.18 16.84 9.75
CA PHE A 51 -13.09 16.40 8.70
C PHE A 51 -14.55 16.68 9.04
N VAL A 52 -15.31 17.17 8.06
CA VAL A 52 -16.77 17.31 8.12
C VAL A 52 -17.36 16.62 6.89
N VAL A 53 -18.11 15.53 7.10
CA VAL A 53 -18.72 14.73 6.05
C VAL A 53 -20.20 15.08 5.94
N PHE A 54 -20.63 15.40 4.71
CA PHE A 54 -22.01 15.66 4.34
C PHE A 54 -22.51 14.57 3.38
N GLY A 55 -23.67 13.99 3.65
CA GLY A 55 -24.26 12.97 2.79
C GLY A 55 -25.53 12.37 3.40
N ALA A 56 -26.31 11.65 2.59
CA ALA A 56 -27.46 10.88 3.07
C ALA A 56 -27.09 9.39 3.16
N LEU A 57 -27.77 8.63 4.03
CA LEU A 57 -27.48 7.21 4.23
C LEU A 57 -27.77 6.38 2.97
N PRO A 58 -27.03 5.27 2.76
CA PRO A 58 -27.38 4.20 1.83
C PRO A 58 -28.87 3.87 1.78
N GLY A 59 -29.43 3.71 0.58
CA GLY A 59 -30.82 3.31 0.35
C GLY A 59 -31.87 4.41 0.58
N THR A 60 -31.48 5.61 1.03
CA THR A 60 -32.39 6.77 1.08
C THR A 60 -32.51 7.45 -0.29
N ALA A 61 -33.59 8.20 -0.52
CA ALA A 61 -33.86 8.87 -1.81
C ALA A 61 -32.82 9.95 -2.21
N LEU A 62 -31.92 10.35 -1.31
CA LEU A 62 -30.80 11.27 -1.56
C LEU A 62 -29.42 10.59 -1.42
N GLY A 63 -29.39 9.33 -0.97
CA GLY A 63 -28.18 8.57 -0.72
C GLY A 63 -27.72 7.74 -1.91
N PRO A 64 -26.63 6.97 -1.77
CA PRO A 64 -26.26 5.98 -2.77
C PRO A 64 -27.27 4.82 -2.80
N PRO A 65 -27.56 4.22 -3.97
CA PRO A 65 -28.43 3.06 -4.05
C PRO A 65 -27.83 1.88 -3.27
N SER A 66 -28.69 1.17 -2.54
CA SER A 66 -28.32 -0.09 -1.86
C SER A 66 -28.13 -1.19 -2.88
N LEU A 67 -26.87 -1.54 -3.19
CA LEU A 67 -26.52 -2.65 -4.07
C LEU A 67 -25.92 -3.82 -3.28
N SER A 68 -26.32 -5.03 -3.67
CA SER A 68 -25.87 -6.28 -3.06
C SER A 68 -24.50 -6.70 -3.59
N LEU A 69 -23.44 -6.44 -2.82
CA LEU A 69 -22.20 -7.25 -2.66
C LEU A 69 -21.60 -7.99 -3.89
N LEU A 70 -21.75 -7.52 -5.13
CA LEU A 70 -21.36 -8.25 -6.34
C LEU A 70 -20.34 -7.53 -7.25
N GLU A 71 -20.22 -6.21 -7.18
CA GLU A 71 -19.10 -5.49 -7.82
C GLU A 71 -17.93 -5.38 -6.82
N THR A 72 -17.08 -6.40 -6.82
CA THR A 72 -16.13 -6.77 -5.75
C THR A 72 -15.00 -5.79 -5.42
N ASN A 73 -14.99 -4.59 -6.00
CA ASN A 73 -13.95 -3.57 -5.79
C ASN A 73 -14.51 -2.14 -5.58
N HIS A 74 -15.84 -1.96 -5.59
CA HIS A 74 -16.50 -0.65 -5.44
C HIS A 74 -17.11 -0.53 -4.04
N LEU A 75 -16.67 0.48 -3.28
CA LEU A 75 -17.16 0.78 -1.94
C LEU A 75 -18.42 1.64 -2.03
N GLN A 76 -19.46 1.32 -1.25
CA GLN A 76 -20.59 2.21 -1.05
C GLN A 76 -20.23 3.31 -0.04
N MET A 77 -20.48 4.58 -0.37
CA MET A 77 -20.13 5.71 0.50
C MET A 77 -21.18 5.95 1.58
N ASP A 78 -21.08 5.22 2.69
CA ASP A 78 -21.74 5.56 3.96
C ASP A 78 -20.98 6.73 4.64
N PRO A 79 -21.62 7.89 4.90
CA PRO A 79 -21.01 9.01 5.64
C PRO A 79 -20.37 8.60 6.98
N THR A 80 -20.93 7.61 7.68
CA THR A 80 -20.50 7.14 8.99
C THR A 80 -19.17 6.40 8.92
N LEU A 81 -19.07 5.45 7.98
CA LEU A 81 -17.82 4.72 7.71
C LEU A 81 -16.76 5.63 7.09
N LEU A 82 -17.18 6.62 6.30
CA LEU A 82 -16.29 7.59 5.68
C LEU A 82 -15.60 8.49 6.72
N VAL A 83 -16.30 8.99 7.75
CA VAL A 83 -15.67 9.73 8.87
C VAL A 83 -14.60 8.88 9.56
N LEU A 84 -14.92 7.62 9.87
CA LEU A 84 -13.98 6.70 10.53
C LEU A 84 -12.77 6.39 9.65
N THR A 85 -12.98 6.21 8.34
CA THR A 85 -11.93 6.01 7.34
C THR A 85 -11.00 7.22 7.29
N CYS A 86 -11.54 8.45 7.27
CA CYS A 86 -10.75 9.68 7.23
C CYS A 86 -9.82 9.83 8.44
N GLU A 87 -10.31 9.55 9.66
CA GLU A 87 -9.47 9.58 10.87
C GLU A 87 -8.39 8.48 10.84
N ARG A 88 -8.72 7.25 10.40
CA ARG A 88 -7.72 6.16 10.29
C ARG A 88 -6.63 6.49 9.28
N VAL A 89 -7.01 6.93 8.08
CA VAL A 89 -6.07 7.33 7.01
C VAL A 89 -5.19 8.48 7.45
N LYS A 90 -5.77 9.48 8.15
CA LYS A 90 -5.02 10.58 8.76
C LYS A 90 -3.99 10.08 9.79
N THR A 91 -4.40 9.26 10.75
CA THR A 91 -3.50 8.75 11.81
C THR A 91 -2.30 8.03 11.19
N VAL A 92 -2.55 7.06 10.30
CA VAL A 92 -1.49 6.25 9.70
C VAL A 92 -0.59 7.08 8.75
N LEU A 93 -1.15 8.03 7.99
CA LEU A 93 -0.34 8.93 7.16
C LEU A 93 0.57 9.83 8.01
N LEU A 94 0.09 10.32 9.16
CA LEU A 94 0.91 11.09 10.10
C LEU A 94 1.98 10.22 10.77
N GLU A 95 1.64 9.00 11.17
CA GLU A 95 2.58 8.02 11.74
C GLU A 95 3.70 7.64 10.75
N GLU A 96 3.37 7.41 9.47
CA GLU A 96 4.37 7.11 8.43
C GLU A 96 5.23 8.32 8.07
N LEU A 97 4.66 9.52 7.99
CA LEU A 97 5.45 10.75 7.80
C LEU A 97 6.22 11.18 9.06
N GLY A 98 5.97 10.56 10.23
CA GLY A 98 6.56 10.95 11.51
C GLY A 98 6.09 12.32 12.04
N LEU A 99 4.87 12.73 11.68
CA LEU A 99 4.27 14.03 12.02
C LEU A 99 3.31 13.94 13.21
N GLY A 100 3.29 14.98 14.03
CA GLY A 100 2.22 15.20 15.01
C GLY A 100 0.93 15.70 14.36
N ASP A 101 -0.22 15.45 15.01
CA ASP A 101 -1.49 16.03 14.59
C ASP A 101 -1.58 17.50 15.00
N ALA A 102 -1.19 18.37 14.08
CA ALA A 102 -1.24 19.83 14.19
C ALA A 102 -1.89 20.42 12.93
N TRP A 103 -3.10 19.97 12.62
CA TRP A 103 -3.87 20.45 11.48
C TRP A 103 -4.32 21.91 11.65
N THR A 104 -4.47 22.59 10.52
CA THR A 104 -4.94 23.99 10.42
C THR A 104 -6.07 24.13 9.41
N GLY A 105 -6.02 23.39 8.29
CA GLY A 105 -7.07 23.38 7.29
C GLY A 105 -8.16 22.35 7.56
N ARG A 106 -9.43 22.78 7.53
CA ARG A 106 -10.58 21.86 7.55
C ARG A 106 -10.83 21.24 6.18
N ILE A 107 -11.24 19.97 6.19
CA ILE A 107 -11.51 19.15 5.01
C ILE A 107 -13.00 18.78 5.02
N GLN A 108 -13.77 19.34 4.09
CA GLN A 108 -15.18 19.03 3.89
C GLN A 108 -15.33 17.96 2.82
N ILE A 109 -16.19 16.96 3.04
CA ILE A 109 -16.39 15.84 2.11
C ILE A 109 -17.87 15.68 1.82
N ASN A 110 -18.26 15.87 0.56
CA ASN A 110 -19.66 15.84 0.12
C ASN A 110 -19.93 14.58 -0.70
N VAL A 111 -20.66 13.61 -0.12
CA VAL A 111 -21.12 12.41 -0.82
C VAL A 111 -22.35 12.76 -1.67
N ARG A 112 -22.28 12.51 -2.98
CA ARG A 112 -23.37 12.76 -3.93
C ARG A 112 -23.81 11.46 -4.61
N GLY A 113 -24.89 10.86 -4.09
CA GLY A 113 -25.41 9.56 -4.55
C GLY A 113 -25.73 9.47 -6.05
N ALA A 114 -26.11 10.60 -6.68
CA ALA A 114 -26.48 10.66 -8.10
C ALA A 114 -25.30 10.77 -9.09
N LYS A 115 -24.04 10.90 -8.62
CA LYS A 115 -22.85 10.87 -9.50
C LYS A 115 -22.51 9.43 -9.88
N ARG A 116 -22.07 9.21 -11.12
CA ARG A 116 -21.59 7.90 -11.60
C ARG A 116 -20.32 7.47 -10.83
N PRO A 117 -20.10 6.17 -10.56
CA PRO A 117 -18.89 5.70 -9.87
C PRO A 117 -17.59 6.13 -10.57
N THR A 118 -17.60 6.21 -11.90
CA THR A 118 -16.46 6.59 -12.74
C THR A 118 -16.13 8.09 -12.75
N GLU A 119 -16.97 8.97 -12.20
CA GLU A 119 -16.69 10.41 -12.19
C GLU A 119 -15.43 10.73 -11.34
N PRO A 120 -14.58 11.68 -11.77
CA PRO A 120 -13.38 12.05 -11.04
C PRO A 120 -13.72 12.71 -9.68
N VAL A 121 -12.99 12.31 -8.64
CA VAL A 121 -13.03 12.96 -7.32
C VAL A 121 -12.06 14.13 -7.37
N VAL A 122 -12.59 15.35 -7.30
CA VAL A 122 -11.80 16.59 -7.30
C VAL A 122 -11.63 17.07 -5.87
N VAL A 123 -10.40 17.49 -5.53
CA VAL A 123 -10.08 18.19 -4.28
C VAL A 123 -10.03 19.68 -4.57
N GLU A 124 -11.16 20.36 -4.38
CA GLU A 124 -11.26 21.81 -4.46
C GLU A 124 -10.53 22.42 -3.24
N SER A 125 -9.75 23.47 -3.46
CA SER A 125 -8.96 24.14 -2.43
C SER A 125 -9.23 25.64 -2.45
N GLN A 126 -9.60 26.22 -1.31
CA GLN A 126 -10.03 27.62 -1.20
C GLN A 126 -9.26 28.32 -0.08
N TRP A 127 -8.65 29.45 -0.40
CA TRP A 127 -7.96 30.30 0.59
C TRP A 127 -8.96 31.24 1.26
N TYR A 128 -8.89 31.35 2.59
CA TYR A 128 -9.59 32.34 3.38
C TYR A 128 -8.59 33.09 4.28
N PRO A 129 -8.93 34.28 4.80
CA PRO A 129 -8.09 34.99 5.78
C PRO A 129 -7.81 34.20 7.07
N GLY A 130 -8.61 33.16 7.36
CA GLY A 130 -8.40 32.19 8.45
C GLY A 130 -7.70 30.90 8.04
N GLY A 131 -6.98 30.89 6.91
CA GLY A 131 -6.25 29.73 6.38
C GLY A 131 -6.99 28.98 5.25
N TRP A 132 -6.36 27.92 4.76
CA TRP A 132 -6.86 27.08 3.67
C TRP A 132 -8.02 26.18 4.12
N ARG A 133 -8.97 25.95 3.21
CA ARG A 133 -10.05 24.96 3.35
C ARG A 133 -10.09 24.08 2.11
N TYR A 134 -10.42 22.81 2.33
CA TYR A 134 -10.45 21.78 1.28
C TYR A 134 -11.86 21.21 1.18
N GLN A 135 -12.33 20.98 -0.05
CA GLN A 135 -13.63 20.38 -0.35
C GLN A 135 -13.46 19.22 -1.33
N LEU A 136 -13.93 18.05 -0.93
CA LEU A 136 -13.98 16.85 -1.77
C LEU A 136 -15.43 16.61 -2.18
N ILE A 137 -15.65 16.24 -3.45
CA ILE A 137 -16.96 15.81 -3.95
C ILE A 137 -16.82 14.35 -4.40
N VAL A 138 -17.47 13.46 -3.67
CA VAL A 138 -17.31 12.00 -3.78
C VAL A 138 -18.60 11.40 -4.37
N PRO A 139 -18.54 10.51 -5.37
CA PRO A 139 -19.72 9.81 -5.89
C PRO A 139 -20.30 8.84 -4.86
N GLY A 140 -21.54 8.37 -5.07
CA GLY A 140 -22.21 7.45 -4.14
C GLY A 140 -21.53 6.10 -3.96
N GLN A 141 -20.77 5.66 -4.95
CA GLN A 141 -19.95 4.45 -4.95
C GLN A 141 -18.58 4.80 -5.54
N LEU A 142 -17.50 4.26 -4.97
CA LEU A 142 -16.13 4.59 -5.38
C LEU A 142 -15.15 3.44 -5.09
N GLU A 143 -14.21 3.21 -5.99
CA GLU A 143 -13.12 2.25 -5.78
C GLU A 143 -12.24 2.63 -4.59
N ARG A 144 -11.82 1.61 -3.83
CA ARG A 144 -10.96 1.76 -2.64
C ARG A 144 -9.65 2.52 -2.92
N ALA A 145 -8.99 2.24 -4.04
CA ALA A 145 -7.79 2.97 -4.48
C ALA A 145 -8.07 4.45 -4.79
N ARG A 146 -9.23 4.76 -5.37
CA ARG A 146 -9.62 6.13 -5.76
C ARG A 146 -10.04 6.97 -4.55
N LEU A 147 -10.69 6.38 -3.56
CA LEU A 147 -10.97 7.02 -2.27
C LEU A 147 -9.67 7.35 -1.52
N MET A 148 -8.80 6.35 -1.34
CA MET A 148 -7.53 6.49 -0.61
C MET A 148 -6.64 7.57 -1.20
N ARG A 149 -6.55 7.63 -2.54
CA ARG A 149 -5.90 8.70 -3.26
C ARG A 149 -6.46 10.08 -2.92
N ALA A 150 -7.77 10.28 -3.04
CA ALA A 150 -8.38 11.59 -2.80
C ALA A 150 -8.19 12.08 -1.35
N LEU A 151 -8.28 11.17 -0.37
CA LEU A 151 -7.98 11.47 1.04
C LEU A 151 -6.50 11.81 1.26
N THR A 152 -5.59 11.03 0.66
CA THR A 152 -4.14 11.27 0.73
C THR A 152 -3.79 12.63 0.12
N ARG A 153 -4.31 12.96 -1.07
CA ARG A 153 -4.13 14.26 -1.72
C ARG A 153 -4.60 15.42 -0.84
N ALA A 154 -5.80 15.32 -0.26
CA ALA A 154 -6.35 16.36 0.60
C ALA A 154 -5.53 16.57 1.88
N LEU A 155 -5.04 15.49 2.48
CA LEU A 155 -4.16 15.56 3.65
C LEU A 155 -2.76 16.12 3.30
N LEU A 156 -2.16 15.71 2.18
CA LEU A 156 -0.87 16.24 1.72
C LEU A 156 -0.98 17.74 1.38
N LEU A 157 -2.08 18.18 0.75
CA LEU A 157 -2.38 19.59 0.53
C LEU A 157 -2.52 20.33 1.86
N GLU A 158 -3.23 19.78 2.85
CA GLU A 158 -3.33 20.41 4.17
C GLU A 158 -1.96 20.54 4.82
N ILE A 159 -1.20 19.45 4.91
CA ILE A 159 0.15 19.40 5.52
C ILE A 159 1.12 20.38 4.84
N ALA A 160 1.17 20.40 3.51
CA ALA A 160 2.07 21.27 2.75
C ALA A 160 1.74 22.77 2.90
N ASN A 161 0.46 23.10 3.11
CA ASN A 161 0.01 24.48 3.30
C ASN A 161 -0.12 24.90 4.78
N ARG A 162 0.30 24.08 5.76
CA ARG A 162 0.31 24.47 7.19
C ARG A 162 1.20 25.69 7.39
N GLY A 163 0.60 26.80 7.80
CA GLY A 163 1.31 28.07 8.00
C GLY A 163 1.72 28.78 6.70
N ASN A 164 1.26 28.34 5.52
CA ASN A 164 1.48 29.06 4.26
C ASN A 164 0.71 30.40 4.28
N PRO A 165 1.38 31.56 4.29
CA PRO A 165 0.72 32.87 4.32
C PRO A 165 0.24 33.32 2.93
N SER A 166 0.66 32.64 1.86
CA SER A 166 0.34 33.01 0.50
C SER A 166 -0.99 32.43 0.02
N GLN A 167 -1.56 33.07 -1.00
CA GLN A 167 -2.72 32.56 -1.74
C GLN A 167 -2.34 31.50 -2.79
N ARG A 168 -1.05 31.10 -2.88
CA ARG A 168 -0.61 30.03 -3.77
C ARG A 168 -0.75 28.68 -3.08
N LEU A 169 -1.50 27.78 -3.70
CA LEU A 169 -1.65 26.39 -3.26
C LEU A 169 -0.35 25.61 -3.52
N ALA A 170 0.06 24.77 -2.55
CA ALA A 170 1.11 23.77 -2.79
C ALA A 170 0.76 22.80 -3.93
N GLU A 171 1.68 22.61 -4.88
CA GLU A 171 1.54 21.65 -5.96
C GLU A 171 2.15 20.29 -5.54
N ILE A 172 1.28 19.34 -5.15
CA ILE A 172 1.70 17.99 -4.74
C ILE A 172 2.11 17.18 -5.99
N PRO A 173 3.31 16.57 -6.03
CA PRO A 173 3.72 15.70 -7.13
C PRO A 173 2.85 14.45 -7.23
N LEU A 174 2.54 14.02 -8.45
CA LEU A 174 1.71 12.84 -8.69
C LEU A 174 2.31 11.55 -8.09
N TRP A 175 3.64 11.39 -8.15
CA TRP A 175 4.33 10.26 -7.54
C TRP A 175 4.19 10.22 -6.00
N LEU A 176 4.07 11.37 -5.34
CA LEU A 176 3.94 11.42 -3.88
C LEU A 176 2.51 11.07 -3.46
N GLU A 177 1.51 11.56 -4.21
CA GLU A 177 0.10 11.23 -4.02
C GLU A 177 -0.19 9.74 -4.26
N GLU A 178 0.16 9.22 -5.45
CA GLU A 178 -0.08 7.82 -5.80
C GLU A 178 0.76 6.88 -4.94
N GLY A 179 2.02 7.23 -4.69
CA GLY A 179 2.95 6.38 -3.94
C GLY A 179 2.51 6.20 -2.49
N LEU A 180 2.19 7.28 -1.77
CA LEU A 180 1.69 7.19 -0.39
C LEU A 180 0.33 6.49 -0.33
N ALA A 181 -0.63 6.84 -1.21
CA ALA A 181 -1.94 6.21 -1.21
C ALA A 181 -1.87 4.69 -1.43
N THR A 182 -0.95 4.24 -2.28
CA THR A 182 -0.73 2.82 -2.60
C THR A 182 0.06 2.10 -1.51
N HIS A 183 1.07 2.75 -0.93
CA HIS A 183 1.87 2.20 0.17
C HIS A 183 1.02 1.99 1.44
N LEU A 184 0.22 2.99 1.82
CA LEU A 184 -0.74 2.89 2.94
C LEU A 184 -1.77 1.78 2.72
N LEU A 185 -2.27 1.60 1.49
CA LEU A 185 -3.17 0.51 1.14
C LEU A 185 -2.53 -0.88 1.23
N ALA A 186 -1.26 -1.00 0.88
CA ALA A 186 -0.51 -2.25 0.94
C ALA A 186 -0.10 -2.63 2.37
N LEU A 187 0.17 -1.65 3.24
CA LEU A 187 0.50 -1.87 4.65
C LEU A 187 -0.72 -2.15 5.54
N HIS A 188 -1.78 -1.34 5.42
CA HIS A 188 -2.87 -1.27 6.41
C HIS A 188 -4.27 -1.48 5.80
N GLY A 189 -4.36 -1.93 4.56
CA GLY A 189 -5.56 -1.78 3.71
C GLY A 189 -6.90 -2.11 4.36
N ASP A 190 -7.05 -3.31 4.92
CA ASP A 190 -8.31 -3.78 5.51
C ASP A 190 -8.59 -3.18 6.91
N ALA A 191 -7.60 -2.56 7.53
CA ALA A 191 -7.78 -1.76 8.75
C ALA A 191 -8.21 -0.32 8.42
N LEU A 192 -7.70 0.27 7.33
CA LEU A 192 -8.03 1.63 6.92
C LEU A 192 -9.47 1.77 6.45
N VAL A 193 -9.94 0.87 5.60
CA VAL A 193 -11.28 0.89 5.00
C VAL A 193 -12.12 -0.26 5.58
N PRO A 194 -13.02 0.00 6.55
CA PRO A 194 -13.86 -1.04 7.15
C PRO A 194 -14.99 -1.47 6.20
N GLU A 195 -14.79 -2.60 5.52
CA GLU A 195 -15.81 -3.26 4.71
C GLU A 195 -16.59 -4.30 5.55
N ILE A 196 -17.92 -4.41 5.35
CA ILE A 196 -18.74 -5.46 5.97
C ILE A 196 -18.53 -6.76 5.18
N ARG A 197 -17.46 -7.50 5.51
CA ARG A 197 -17.05 -8.70 4.78
C ARG A 197 -17.56 -10.00 5.39
N THR A 198 -17.77 -11.00 4.53
CA THR A 198 -18.00 -12.39 4.91
C THR A 198 -16.70 -13.09 5.30
N LEU A 199 -16.80 -14.14 6.12
CA LEU A 199 -15.66 -14.83 6.75
C LEU A 199 -14.53 -15.25 5.78
N THR A 200 -14.87 -15.54 4.51
CA THR A 200 -13.94 -15.96 3.46
C THR A 200 -12.81 -14.96 3.22
N SER A 201 -13.05 -13.66 3.39
CA SER A 201 -12.05 -12.62 3.13
C SER A 201 -10.95 -12.54 4.18
N VAL A 202 -11.24 -12.94 5.42
CA VAL A 202 -10.30 -12.83 6.56
C VAL A 202 -9.05 -13.70 6.30
N VAL A 203 -9.21 -14.77 5.53
CA VAL A 203 -8.13 -15.68 5.11
C VAL A 203 -7.14 -15.02 4.14
N GLN A 204 -7.56 -14.00 3.38
CA GLN A 204 -6.69 -13.28 2.44
C GLN A 204 -5.93 -12.11 3.07
N ALA A 205 -6.29 -11.67 4.29
CA ALA A 205 -5.65 -10.54 4.96
C ALA A 205 -4.18 -10.79 5.37
N ALA A 206 -3.71 -12.04 5.32
CA ALA A 206 -2.32 -12.43 5.60
C ALA A 206 -1.40 -12.20 4.39
N HIS A 207 -1.20 -10.93 3.99
CA HIS A 207 -0.18 -10.53 3.02
C HIS A 207 1.12 -10.09 3.73
N PRO A 208 2.17 -10.93 3.78
CA PRO A 208 3.44 -10.58 4.45
C PRO A 208 4.37 -9.69 3.59
N ASP A 209 4.00 -9.39 2.34
CA ASP A 209 4.84 -8.68 1.37
C ASP A 209 4.11 -7.48 0.75
N VAL A 210 4.41 -6.30 1.28
CA VAL A 210 3.88 -4.98 0.86
C VAL A 210 4.16 -4.68 -0.63
N PHE A 211 5.17 -5.32 -1.21
CA PHE A 211 5.64 -5.06 -2.56
C PHE A 211 5.33 -6.18 -3.57
N LEU A 212 4.53 -7.19 -3.20
CA LEU A 212 4.24 -8.35 -4.07
C LEU A 212 3.75 -7.94 -5.47
N GLU A 213 2.69 -7.12 -5.52
CA GLU A 213 2.14 -6.60 -6.78
C GLU A 213 3.04 -5.54 -7.44
N ALA A 214 3.89 -4.84 -6.67
CA ALA A 214 4.88 -3.93 -7.26
C ALA A 214 5.99 -4.71 -7.99
N ARG A 215 6.52 -5.79 -7.41
CA ARG A 215 7.46 -6.69 -8.09
C ARG A 215 6.81 -7.31 -9.34
N ARG A 216 5.57 -7.78 -9.23
CA ARG A 216 4.81 -8.37 -10.34
C ARG A 216 4.68 -7.44 -11.56
N GLN A 217 4.36 -6.16 -11.34
CA GLN A 217 4.13 -5.20 -12.44
C GLN A 217 5.42 -4.58 -13.01
N LEU A 218 6.48 -4.46 -12.19
CA LEU A 218 7.75 -3.84 -12.58
C LEU A 218 8.80 -4.83 -13.10
N LEU A 219 8.61 -6.14 -12.92
CA LEU A 219 9.53 -7.18 -13.42
C LEU A 219 9.68 -7.09 -14.94
N GLY A 220 10.93 -6.96 -15.42
CA GLY A 220 11.25 -6.86 -16.83
C GLY A 220 10.98 -5.49 -17.48
N ARG A 221 10.46 -4.50 -16.74
CA ARG A 221 10.28 -3.12 -17.25
C ARG A 221 11.62 -2.37 -17.27
N GLY A 222 11.76 -1.44 -18.21
CA GLY A 222 12.89 -0.49 -18.24
C GLY A 222 12.81 0.53 -17.11
N LEU A 223 13.95 1.15 -16.76
CA LEU A 223 14.03 2.20 -15.75
C LEU A 223 13.13 3.39 -16.12
N ALA A 224 12.14 3.69 -15.28
CA ALA A 224 11.48 4.99 -15.26
C ALA A 224 12.37 5.98 -14.50
N SER A 225 12.76 7.11 -15.11
CA SER A 225 13.66 8.07 -14.46
C SER A 225 12.95 8.86 -13.35
N PHE A 226 13.69 9.32 -12.36
CA PHE A 226 13.16 10.19 -11.31
C PHE A 226 12.71 11.54 -11.90
N ALA A 227 13.41 12.03 -12.94
CA ALA A 227 12.97 13.17 -13.73
C ALA A 227 11.56 12.97 -14.32
N ASP A 228 11.31 11.87 -15.04
CA ASP A 228 10.00 11.58 -15.64
C ASP A 228 8.90 11.46 -14.58
N LEU A 229 9.17 10.71 -13.50
CA LEU A 229 8.24 10.53 -12.38
C LEU A 229 7.88 11.86 -11.71
N SER A 230 8.82 12.80 -11.63
CA SER A 230 8.62 14.12 -11.03
C SER A 230 7.81 15.10 -11.90
N LEU A 231 7.74 14.86 -13.23
CA LEU A 231 7.05 15.71 -14.19
C LEU A 231 5.69 15.16 -14.65
N ALA A 232 5.43 13.87 -14.40
CA ALA A 232 4.20 13.16 -14.75
C ALA A 232 2.90 13.87 -14.32
N GLN A 233 1.92 13.92 -15.24
CA GLN A 233 0.62 14.56 -15.06
C GLN A 233 -0.55 13.56 -15.18
N PRO A 234 -1.68 13.81 -14.48
CA PRO A 234 -2.90 13.03 -14.66
C PRO A 234 -3.37 13.02 -16.13
N GLY A 235 -3.74 11.84 -16.63
CA GLY A 235 -4.26 11.67 -18.00
C GLY A 235 -3.20 11.48 -19.09
N GLN A 236 -1.91 11.40 -18.74
CA GLN A 236 -0.84 11.03 -19.69
C GLN A 236 -0.68 9.51 -19.92
N PHE A 237 -1.46 8.69 -19.21
CA PHE A 237 -1.28 7.24 -19.13
C PHE A 237 -2.55 6.49 -19.55
N ASP A 238 -2.38 5.34 -20.20
CA ASP A 238 -3.40 4.29 -20.30
C ASP A 238 -3.44 3.44 -19.01
N GLU A 239 -4.39 2.50 -18.90
CA GLU A 239 -4.61 1.73 -17.66
C GLU A 239 -3.38 0.88 -17.24
N GLU A 240 -2.61 0.35 -18.20
CA GLU A 240 -1.41 -0.44 -17.91
C GLU A 240 -0.26 0.45 -17.44
N SER A 241 0.07 1.51 -18.20
CA SER A 241 1.14 2.45 -17.84
C SER A 241 0.81 3.19 -16.54
N TRP A 242 -0.47 3.39 -16.25
CA TRP A 242 -0.96 3.97 -15.01
C TRP A 242 -0.66 3.09 -13.79
N GLU A 243 -0.92 1.77 -13.84
CA GLU A 243 -0.53 0.88 -12.74
C GLU A 243 0.99 0.73 -12.62
N VAL A 244 1.74 0.69 -13.74
CA VAL A 244 3.22 0.72 -13.72
C VAL A 244 3.72 1.99 -13.03
N PHE A 245 3.18 3.17 -13.35
CA PHE A 245 3.48 4.43 -12.67
C PHE A 245 3.15 4.34 -11.18
N ARG A 246 1.95 3.87 -10.82
CA ARG A 246 1.49 3.76 -9.44
C ARG A 246 2.41 2.86 -8.59
N ARG A 247 2.83 1.71 -9.12
CA ARG A 247 3.76 0.79 -8.42
C ARG A 247 5.18 1.33 -8.35
N THR A 248 5.61 2.08 -9.37
CA THR A 248 6.88 2.79 -9.35
C THR A 248 6.89 3.88 -8.27
N ALA A 249 5.81 4.66 -8.18
CA ALA A 249 5.59 5.66 -7.15
C ALA A 249 5.53 5.04 -5.73
N GLN A 250 4.88 3.88 -5.57
CA GLN A 250 4.85 3.13 -4.30
C GLN A 250 6.27 2.77 -3.82
N LEU A 251 7.14 2.32 -4.73
CA LEU A 251 8.54 2.01 -4.43
C LEU A 251 9.33 3.28 -4.07
N LEU A 252 9.25 4.31 -4.90
CA LEU A 252 9.96 5.58 -4.71
C LEU A 252 9.64 6.22 -3.34
N VAL A 253 8.35 6.28 -2.97
CA VAL A 253 7.92 6.82 -1.66
C VAL A 253 8.48 6.00 -0.50
N ALA A 254 8.43 4.67 -0.57
CA ALA A 254 8.90 3.81 0.51
C ALA A 254 10.42 3.88 0.68
N GLU A 255 11.18 3.89 -0.42
CA GLU A 255 12.64 3.99 -0.38
C GLU A 255 13.10 5.37 0.12
N LEU A 256 12.36 6.44 -0.20
CA LEU A 256 12.55 7.77 0.43
C LEU A 256 12.22 7.80 1.93
N LEU A 257 11.26 6.99 2.40
CA LEU A 257 10.94 6.82 3.82
C LEU A 257 12.00 5.98 4.57
N TYR A 258 12.62 5.01 3.90
CA TYR A 258 13.67 4.15 4.45
C TYR A 258 15.07 4.78 4.50
N LEU A 259 15.30 5.90 3.81
CA LEU A 259 16.55 6.68 3.96
C LEU A 259 16.77 7.09 5.44
N PRO A 260 18.04 7.21 5.90
CA PRO A 260 18.35 7.88 7.17
C PRO A 260 17.72 9.28 7.19
N ASP A 261 16.97 9.61 8.24
CA ASP A 261 16.17 10.84 8.35
C ASP A 261 15.17 11.09 7.19
N GLY A 262 14.84 10.08 6.38
CA GLY A 262 14.00 10.19 5.18
C GLY A 262 12.59 10.73 5.46
N ARG A 263 12.00 10.35 6.60
CA ARG A 263 10.75 10.93 7.14
C ARG A 263 10.88 12.44 7.35
N ALA A 264 11.96 12.91 8.00
CA ALA A 264 12.21 14.34 8.17
C ALA A 264 12.47 15.06 6.84
N GLY A 265 13.09 14.37 5.87
CA GLY A 265 13.26 14.83 4.49
C GLY A 265 11.93 15.07 3.76
N LEU A 266 10.98 14.13 3.82
CA LEU A 266 9.62 14.31 3.29
C LEU A 266 8.87 15.44 4.00
N GLN A 267 8.98 15.55 5.33
CA GLN A 267 8.39 16.67 6.06
C GLN A 267 8.96 18.03 5.64
N ALA A 268 10.27 18.10 5.40
CA ALA A 268 10.93 19.31 4.92
C ALA A 268 10.49 19.62 3.48
N PHE A 269 10.45 18.62 2.60
CA PHE A 269 9.96 18.74 1.22
C PHE A 269 8.54 19.31 1.16
N LEU A 270 7.58 18.72 1.89
CA LEU A 270 6.19 19.17 1.92
C LEU A 270 6.07 20.64 2.37
N ARG A 271 6.85 21.06 3.38
CA ARG A 271 6.88 22.45 3.85
C ARG A 271 7.50 23.43 2.83
N GLN A 272 8.32 22.96 1.89
CA GLN A 272 8.92 23.81 0.85
C GLN A 272 7.99 23.97 -0.37
N LEU A 273 7.07 23.03 -0.66
CA LEU A 273 6.23 23.04 -1.87
C LEU A 273 5.50 24.37 -2.17
N PRO A 274 4.88 25.08 -1.20
CA PRO A 274 4.25 26.39 -1.48
C PRO A 274 5.22 27.44 -2.05
N GLY A 275 6.51 27.36 -1.71
CA GLY A 275 7.54 28.33 -2.06
C GLY A 275 8.17 28.15 -3.45
N TYR A 276 7.98 27.00 -4.11
CA TYR A 276 8.64 26.69 -5.39
C TYR A 276 7.64 26.37 -6.50
N LEU A 277 7.90 26.90 -7.71
CA LEU A 277 7.18 26.57 -8.95
C LEU A 277 7.65 25.26 -9.59
N ASN A 278 8.74 24.67 -9.10
CA ASN A 278 9.19 23.34 -9.50
C ASN A 278 9.38 22.48 -8.24
N SER A 279 8.63 21.37 -8.16
CA SER A 279 8.70 20.41 -7.06
C SER A 279 10.07 19.76 -6.91
N GLN A 280 10.84 19.61 -8.00
CA GLN A 280 12.23 19.11 -7.98
C GLN A 280 13.14 20.01 -7.13
N LEU A 281 12.96 21.34 -7.20
CA LEU A 281 13.74 22.28 -6.40
C LEU A 281 13.34 22.22 -4.92
N ALA A 282 12.05 22.09 -4.62
CA ALA A 282 11.59 21.84 -3.25
C ALA A 282 12.09 20.49 -2.71
N PHE A 283 12.23 19.46 -3.55
CA PHE A 283 12.74 18.14 -3.18
C PHE A 283 14.21 18.20 -2.76
N LEU A 284 15.09 18.87 -3.53
CA LEU A 284 16.49 19.09 -3.12
C LEU A 284 16.61 19.90 -1.81
N ARG A 285 15.64 20.77 -1.53
CA ARG A 285 15.55 21.50 -0.23
C ARG A 285 14.99 20.65 0.91
N GLY A 286 14.27 19.58 0.61
CA GLY A 286 13.82 18.58 1.58
C GLY A 286 14.92 17.58 1.96
N PHE A 287 15.71 17.13 0.98
CA PHE A 287 16.73 16.08 1.14
C PHE A 287 18.20 16.56 0.92
N PRO A 288 18.64 17.74 1.43
CA PRO A 288 19.91 18.35 1.05
C PRO A 288 21.16 17.55 1.48
N GLN A 289 21.01 16.61 2.43
CA GLN A 289 22.09 15.71 2.87
C GLN A 289 22.28 14.49 1.96
N HIS A 290 21.20 14.04 1.30
CA HIS A 290 21.21 12.85 0.42
C HIS A 290 21.35 13.22 -1.05
N PHE A 291 20.69 14.30 -1.47
CA PHE A 291 20.62 14.73 -2.86
C PHE A 291 21.04 16.20 -3.00
N PRO A 292 22.35 16.49 -3.11
CA PRO A 292 22.84 17.83 -3.41
C PRO A 292 22.41 18.33 -4.79
N THR A 293 22.24 17.41 -5.75
CA THR A 293 21.74 17.70 -7.10
C THR A 293 20.70 16.68 -7.57
N MET A 294 19.90 17.03 -8.58
CA MET A 294 18.96 16.09 -9.22
C MET A 294 19.67 14.88 -9.84
N LEU A 295 20.92 15.04 -10.29
CA LEU A 295 21.72 13.94 -10.83
C LEU A 295 22.06 12.89 -9.76
N ASP A 296 22.16 13.29 -8.48
CA ASP A 296 22.43 12.37 -7.38
C ASP A 296 21.17 11.62 -6.95
N ALA A 297 20.01 12.28 -7.00
CA ALA A 297 18.70 11.63 -6.87
C ALA A 297 18.48 10.61 -8.00
N GLU A 298 18.80 10.95 -9.25
CA GLU A 298 18.67 10.05 -10.40
C GLU A 298 19.62 8.83 -10.30
N LYS A 299 20.89 9.03 -9.89
CA LYS A 299 21.82 7.90 -9.62
C LYS A 299 21.29 6.98 -8.52
N TRP A 300 20.84 7.54 -7.40
CA TRP A 300 20.29 6.78 -6.28
C TRP A 300 19.05 5.99 -6.73
N TRP A 301 18.14 6.64 -7.44
CA TRP A 301 16.92 6.02 -7.94
C TRP A 301 17.19 4.91 -8.96
N ALA A 302 18.14 5.10 -9.88
CA ALA A 302 18.58 4.04 -10.79
C ALA A 302 19.14 2.83 -10.04
N VAL A 303 19.92 3.04 -8.97
CA VAL A 303 20.42 1.97 -8.10
C VAL A 303 19.28 1.28 -7.33
N VAL A 304 18.31 2.03 -6.78
CA VAL A 304 17.11 1.47 -6.12
C VAL A 304 16.30 0.63 -7.10
N TRP A 305 16.01 1.13 -8.29
CA TRP A 305 15.28 0.41 -9.34
C TRP A 305 16.02 -0.87 -9.78
N MET A 306 17.32 -0.80 -10.05
CA MET A 306 18.13 -1.98 -10.40
C MET A 306 18.23 -2.98 -9.25
N ASN A 307 18.21 -2.51 -8.00
CA ASN A 307 18.13 -3.40 -6.85
C ASN A 307 16.77 -4.09 -6.76
N PHE A 308 15.67 -3.36 -6.91
CA PHE A 308 14.31 -3.91 -6.81
C PHE A 308 13.96 -4.87 -7.97
N THR A 309 14.26 -4.47 -9.22
CA THR A 309 13.94 -5.27 -10.41
C THR A 309 15.00 -6.31 -10.77
N GLY A 310 16.28 -6.06 -10.43
CA GLY A 310 17.41 -6.91 -10.79
C GLY A 310 17.82 -7.94 -9.73
N ARG A 311 17.67 -7.66 -8.43
CA ARG A 311 18.00 -8.65 -7.39
C ARG A 311 17.07 -9.87 -7.45
N ASP A 312 15.83 -9.72 -7.86
CA ASP A 312 14.90 -10.85 -8.05
C ASP A 312 15.39 -11.88 -9.10
N ARG A 313 16.30 -11.50 -10.02
CA ARG A 313 16.88 -12.41 -11.02
C ARG A 313 18.26 -12.98 -10.65
N HIS A 314 18.91 -12.42 -9.62
CA HIS A 314 20.31 -12.75 -9.27
C HIS A 314 20.55 -13.08 -7.78
N MET A 315 19.64 -12.71 -6.89
CA MET A 315 19.62 -13.09 -5.47
C MET A 315 18.59 -14.17 -5.15
N ARG A 316 17.54 -14.35 -5.98
CA ARG A 316 16.77 -15.59 -5.95
C ARG A 316 17.66 -16.72 -6.46
N PHE A 317 17.74 -17.79 -5.69
CA PHE A 317 18.35 -19.03 -6.14
C PHE A 317 17.40 -19.72 -7.13
N SER A 318 17.94 -20.53 -8.06
CA SER A 318 17.09 -21.44 -8.85
C SER A 318 16.39 -22.45 -7.91
N ALA A 319 15.38 -23.16 -8.42
CA ALA A 319 14.78 -24.26 -7.68
C ALA A 319 15.86 -25.27 -7.23
N ASP A 320 16.76 -25.68 -8.13
CA ASP A 320 17.88 -26.60 -7.82
C ASP A 320 18.77 -26.08 -6.70
N LYS A 321 19.18 -24.81 -6.75
CA LYS A 321 20.09 -24.23 -5.77
C LYS A 321 19.39 -24.03 -4.42
N SER A 322 18.10 -23.72 -4.44
CA SER A 322 17.28 -23.63 -3.23
C SER A 322 17.09 -25.01 -2.57
N LEU A 323 16.83 -26.04 -3.37
CA LEU A 323 16.72 -27.42 -2.91
C LEU A 323 18.05 -27.93 -2.35
N ARG A 324 19.17 -27.73 -3.06
CA ARG A 324 20.51 -28.10 -2.54
C ARG A 324 20.84 -27.41 -1.23
N GLN A 325 20.53 -26.12 -1.07
CA GLN A 325 20.76 -25.44 0.21
C GLN A 325 19.78 -25.85 1.30
N LEU A 326 18.54 -26.23 0.97
CA LEU A 326 17.62 -26.86 1.91
C LEU A 326 18.18 -28.21 2.40
N ASP A 327 18.75 -29.01 1.50
CA ASP A 327 19.40 -30.28 1.82
C ASP A 327 20.65 -30.07 2.69
N GLU A 328 21.52 -29.11 2.36
CA GLU A 328 22.70 -28.71 3.15
C GLU A 328 22.31 -28.24 4.57
N ILE A 329 21.24 -27.47 4.73
CA ILE A 329 20.77 -26.99 6.05
C ILE A 329 20.12 -28.13 6.87
N LEU A 330 19.49 -29.10 6.21
CA LEU A 330 18.92 -30.28 6.85
C LEU A 330 19.98 -31.36 7.15
N ALA A 331 21.17 -31.30 6.56
CA ALA A 331 22.32 -32.16 6.84
C ALA A 331 23.21 -31.56 7.96
N SER A 332 22.88 -31.85 9.21
CA SER A 332 23.57 -31.25 10.36
C SER A 332 24.86 -32.01 10.71
N SER A 333 26.01 -31.34 10.62
CA SER A 333 27.29 -31.89 11.07
C SER A 333 27.42 -31.78 12.60
N ILE A 334 27.15 -32.87 13.33
CA ILE A 334 27.32 -32.92 14.79
C ILE A 334 28.58 -33.72 15.14
N ALA A 335 29.30 -33.26 16.18
CA ALA A 335 30.47 -33.94 16.73
C ALA A 335 30.03 -35.04 17.69
N VAL A 336 29.87 -36.26 17.17
CA VAL A 336 29.38 -37.39 17.97
C VAL A 336 30.50 -37.97 18.83
N ARG A 337 30.35 -37.86 20.15
CA ARG A 337 31.23 -38.54 21.12
C ARG A 337 30.75 -39.97 21.35
N HIS A 338 31.38 -40.92 20.68
CA HIS A 338 31.08 -42.35 20.82
C HIS A 338 31.67 -43.02 22.09
N GLY A 339 32.31 -42.26 22.98
CA GLY A 339 32.81 -42.76 24.25
C GLY A 339 33.53 -41.70 25.09
N THR A 340 33.83 -42.02 26.35
CA THR A 340 34.51 -41.12 27.30
C THR A 340 35.99 -40.87 26.98
N ASN A 341 36.59 -41.62 26.06
CA ASN A 341 38.03 -41.57 25.74
C ASN A 341 38.34 -41.54 24.22
N THR A 342 37.38 -41.14 23.38
CA THR A 342 37.57 -41.03 21.91
C THR A 342 37.49 -39.58 21.43
N VAL A 343 38.29 -39.25 20.42
CA VAL A 343 38.25 -37.94 19.74
C VAL A 343 36.88 -37.78 19.06
N PRO A 344 36.17 -36.64 19.20
CA PRO A 344 34.85 -36.48 18.60
C PRO A 344 34.93 -36.52 17.07
N GLY A 345 34.32 -37.54 16.47
CA GLY A 345 34.12 -37.60 15.03
C GLY A 345 33.01 -36.64 14.63
N ARG A 346 33.27 -35.73 13.68
CA ARG A 346 32.18 -35.08 12.95
C ARG A 346 31.57 -36.11 12.02
N LYS A 347 30.27 -36.36 12.15
CA LYS A 347 29.49 -37.10 11.17
C LYS A 347 28.35 -36.19 10.71
N GLU A 348 28.19 -36.07 9.41
CA GLU A 348 27.00 -35.46 8.80
C GLU A 348 25.84 -36.45 8.96
N LEU A 349 24.78 -35.99 9.61
CA LEU A 349 23.55 -36.75 9.84
C LEU A 349 22.36 -35.83 9.54
N PRO A 350 21.27 -36.35 8.95
CA PRO A 350 20.08 -35.53 8.76
C PRO A 350 19.53 -35.08 10.11
N LEU A 351 19.03 -33.85 10.18
CA LEU A 351 18.52 -33.23 11.42
C LEU A 351 17.41 -34.06 12.09
N ARG A 352 16.72 -34.89 11.30
CA ARG A 352 15.80 -35.96 11.71
C ARG A 352 16.47 -37.00 12.61
N GLU A 353 17.55 -37.63 12.16
CA GLU A 353 18.29 -38.65 12.92
C GLU A 353 18.95 -38.05 14.17
N VAL A 354 19.43 -36.81 14.08
CA VAL A 354 19.88 -36.03 15.24
C VAL A 354 18.77 -35.95 16.30
N ILE A 355 17.60 -35.40 15.95
CA ILE A 355 16.47 -35.23 16.90
C ILE A 355 15.97 -36.59 17.46
N ALA A 356 16.13 -37.68 16.71
CA ALA A 356 15.76 -39.03 17.12
C ALA A 356 16.79 -39.73 18.04
N HIS A 357 18.07 -39.37 17.99
CA HIS A 357 19.15 -40.16 18.60
C HIS A 357 20.06 -39.40 19.58
N THR A 358 20.07 -38.06 19.61
CA THR A 358 20.82 -37.28 20.61
C THR A 358 19.94 -36.71 21.71
N GLU A 359 20.54 -36.41 22.87
CA GLU A 359 19.86 -35.69 23.94
C GLU A 359 19.68 -34.21 23.58
N TYR A 360 18.57 -33.61 24.00
CA TYR A 360 18.20 -32.23 23.62
C TYR A 360 19.30 -31.19 23.84
N ALA A 361 20.04 -31.25 24.95
CA ALA A 361 21.15 -30.34 25.24
C ALA A 361 22.34 -30.45 24.27
N GLN A 362 22.42 -31.55 23.49
CA GLN A 362 23.46 -31.79 22.49
C GLN A 362 23.05 -31.26 21.10
N HIS A 363 21.75 -31.12 20.81
CA HIS A 363 21.24 -30.72 19.49
C HIS A 363 20.37 -29.46 19.45
N GLU A 364 20.01 -28.87 20.60
CA GLU A 364 19.24 -27.61 20.68
C GLU A 364 19.89 -26.49 19.83
N PHE A 365 21.21 -26.29 19.99
CA PHE A 365 21.96 -25.31 19.20
C PHE A 365 21.94 -25.61 17.70
N ALA A 366 22.08 -26.88 17.30
CA ALA A 366 22.06 -27.28 15.90
C ALA A 366 20.69 -27.06 15.25
N VAL A 367 19.60 -27.37 15.95
CA VAL A 367 18.23 -27.11 15.49
C VAL A 367 17.95 -25.61 15.43
N ALA A 368 18.42 -24.82 16.40
CA ALA A 368 18.28 -23.36 16.39
C ALA A 368 19.08 -22.70 15.25
N GLN A 369 20.29 -23.18 14.97
CA GLN A 369 21.12 -22.72 13.85
C GLN A 369 20.46 -23.07 12.51
N ALA A 370 20.03 -24.31 12.30
CA ALA A 370 19.32 -24.72 11.09
C ALA A 370 18.05 -23.87 10.88
N ASN A 371 17.30 -23.59 11.94
CA ASN A 371 16.11 -22.74 11.90
C ASN A 371 16.40 -21.30 11.45
N LEU A 372 17.53 -20.71 11.86
CA LEU A 372 18.00 -19.40 11.38
C LEU A 372 18.46 -19.45 9.92
N GLN A 373 19.13 -20.52 9.51
CA GLN A 373 19.54 -20.71 8.11
C GLN A 373 18.33 -20.89 7.18
N LEU A 374 17.29 -21.64 7.60
CA LEU A 374 16.01 -21.74 6.89
C LEU A 374 15.29 -20.39 6.79
N GLN A 375 15.37 -19.53 7.83
CA GLN A 375 14.83 -18.17 7.77
C GLN A 375 15.53 -17.32 6.70
N LEU A 376 16.85 -17.44 6.55
CA LEU A 376 17.59 -16.74 5.48
C LEU A 376 17.25 -17.32 4.10
N LEU A 377 17.23 -18.65 3.96
CA LEU A 377 16.90 -19.32 2.70
C LEU A 377 15.46 -19.00 2.23
N GLN A 378 14.50 -18.85 3.15
CA GLN A 378 13.12 -18.45 2.79
C GLN A 378 13.07 -17.11 2.05
N VAL A 379 13.96 -16.16 2.37
CA VAL A 379 13.99 -14.82 1.74
C VAL A 379 14.63 -14.88 0.35
N THR A 380 15.45 -15.89 0.05
CA THR A 380 16.16 -16.06 -1.23
C THR A 380 15.61 -17.18 -2.12
N ALA A 381 14.60 -17.93 -1.66
CA ALA A 381 13.99 -19.02 -2.41
C ALA A 381 12.88 -18.55 -3.39
N PRO A 382 12.61 -19.29 -4.47
CA PRO A 382 11.37 -19.18 -5.25
C PRO A 382 10.13 -19.34 -4.37
N VAL A 383 9.01 -18.74 -4.77
CA VAL A 383 7.76 -18.66 -3.98
C VAL A 383 7.17 -20.05 -3.72
N GLU A 384 7.36 -20.95 -4.67
CA GLU A 384 7.00 -22.37 -4.66
C GLU A 384 7.66 -23.11 -3.49
N LEU A 385 8.96 -22.83 -3.25
CA LEU A 385 9.76 -23.45 -2.19
C LEU A 385 9.71 -22.68 -0.87
N ALA A 386 9.50 -21.36 -0.91
CA ALA A 386 9.42 -20.50 0.28
C ALA A 386 8.31 -20.95 1.26
N ARG A 387 7.25 -21.59 0.77
CA ARG A 387 6.21 -22.24 1.60
C ARG A 387 6.74 -23.49 2.31
N LEU A 388 7.38 -24.42 1.58
CA LEU A 388 7.97 -25.64 2.14
C LEU A 388 9.01 -25.32 3.23
N ILE A 389 9.88 -24.34 2.97
CA ILE A 389 10.87 -23.84 3.93
C ILE A 389 10.19 -23.24 5.18
N SER A 390 9.04 -22.55 5.01
CA SER A 390 8.22 -22.06 6.13
C SER A 390 7.71 -23.18 7.02
N ASP A 391 7.21 -24.26 6.43
CA ASP A 391 6.66 -25.41 7.15
C ASP A 391 7.75 -26.18 7.92
N TYR A 392 8.95 -26.34 7.33
CA TYR A 392 10.12 -26.85 8.06
C TYR A 392 10.48 -25.95 9.25
N ARG A 393 10.60 -24.63 9.04
CA ARG A 393 10.91 -23.67 10.11
C ARG A 393 9.86 -23.68 11.22
N LEU A 394 8.57 -23.80 10.88
CA LEU A 394 7.48 -23.87 11.85
C LEU A 394 7.55 -25.14 12.70
N ALA A 395 7.92 -26.29 12.11
CA ALA A 395 8.12 -27.53 12.85
C ALA A 395 9.28 -27.42 13.86
N LEU A 396 10.42 -26.87 13.45
CA LEU A 396 11.60 -26.71 14.32
C LEU A 396 11.38 -25.65 15.43
N LEU A 397 10.71 -24.53 15.12
CA LEU A 397 10.31 -23.54 16.15
C LEU A 397 9.34 -24.15 17.17
N THR A 398 8.36 -24.94 16.72
CA THR A 398 7.39 -25.60 17.61
C THR A 398 8.07 -26.63 18.51
N TYR A 399 9.06 -27.37 17.98
CA TYR A 399 9.92 -28.26 18.76
C TYR A 399 10.65 -27.50 19.88
N LEU A 400 11.48 -26.52 19.51
CA LEU A 400 12.32 -25.75 20.44
C LEU A 400 11.47 -25.07 21.54
N LYS A 401 10.34 -24.43 21.15
CA LYS A 401 9.45 -23.78 22.11
C LYS A 401 8.89 -24.77 23.13
N ARG A 402 8.31 -25.90 22.69
CA ARG A 402 7.78 -26.92 23.63
C ARG A 402 8.90 -27.47 24.52
N ARG A 403 10.08 -27.75 23.96
CA ARG A 403 11.22 -28.31 24.72
C ARG A 403 11.76 -27.35 25.80
N THR A 404 11.86 -26.05 25.52
CA THR A 404 12.25 -25.04 26.52
C THR A 404 11.17 -24.81 27.59
N GLU A 405 9.88 -24.83 27.21
CA GLU A 405 8.75 -24.77 28.16
C GLU A 405 8.69 -25.98 29.10
N PHE A 406 9.12 -27.17 28.66
CA PHE A 406 9.28 -28.34 29.53
C PHE A 406 10.57 -28.28 30.36
N SER A 407 11.70 -27.82 29.80
CA SER A 407 12.97 -27.75 30.53
C SER A 407 12.97 -26.73 31.68
N SER A 408 12.12 -25.70 31.61
CA SER A 408 11.94 -24.70 32.68
C SER A 408 11.01 -25.16 33.81
N LYS A 409 10.25 -26.25 33.61
CA LYS A 409 9.27 -26.78 34.57
C LYS A 409 9.72 -28.15 35.04
N ALA A 410 10.51 -28.19 36.11
CA ALA A 410 11.22 -29.37 36.64
C ALA A 410 10.35 -30.58 37.09
N THR A 411 9.05 -30.58 36.80
CA THR A 411 8.07 -31.66 37.07
C THR A 411 7.26 -32.06 35.83
N ALA A 412 7.55 -31.53 34.64
CA ALA A 412 6.97 -31.97 33.38
C ALA A 412 7.44 -33.39 33.01
N LYS A 413 6.57 -34.24 32.45
CA LYS A 413 6.84 -35.68 32.37
C LYS A 413 7.74 -36.03 31.18
N GLN A 414 8.56 -37.06 31.37
CA GLN A 414 9.36 -37.68 30.30
C GLN A 414 8.49 -38.23 29.14
N ALA A 415 7.18 -38.40 29.34
CA ALA A 415 6.21 -38.73 28.30
C ALA A 415 5.96 -37.57 27.33
N ASP A 416 5.72 -36.36 27.85
CA ASP A 416 5.44 -35.15 27.05
C ASP A 416 6.68 -34.77 26.21
N ALA A 417 7.85 -34.95 26.82
CA ALA A 417 9.15 -34.80 26.17
C ALA A 417 9.38 -35.77 25.00
N LYS A 418 8.80 -36.98 25.04
CA LYS A 418 8.82 -37.97 23.95
C LYS A 418 7.76 -37.67 22.89
N LEU A 419 6.57 -37.22 23.29
CA LEU A 419 5.50 -36.82 22.38
C LEU A 419 5.95 -35.65 21.47
N ALA A 420 6.61 -34.64 22.04
CA ALA A 420 7.14 -33.51 21.28
C ALA A 420 8.29 -33.89 20.32
N ILE A 421 9.02 -34.98 20.57
CA ILE A 421 9.97 -35.55 19.60
C ILE A 421 9.20 -36.27 18.49
N LYS A 422 8.23 -37.12 18.85
CA LYS A 422 7.43 -37.90 17.90
C LYS A 422 6.69 -37.01 16.90
N GLU A 423 5.92 -36.01 17.35
CA GLU A 423 5.15 -35.11 16.47
C GLU A 423 6.05 -34.39 15.45
N VAL A 424 7.28 -34.07 15.84
CA VAL A 424 8.22 -33.31 15.00
C VAL A 424 8.93 -34.21 14.00
N LEU A 425 9.25 -35.47 14.37
CA LEU A 425 9.68 -36.48 13.40
C LEU A 425 8.56 -36.76 12.39
N GLU A 426 7.32 -37.02 12.83
CA GLU A 426 6.17 -37.22 11.93
C GLU A 426 5.95 -36.02 10.98
N ARG A 427 6.15 -34.78 11.46
CA ARG A 427 6.05 -33.58 10.60
C ARG A 427 7.22 -33.44 9.63
N LEU A 428 8.45 -33.79 10.02
CA LEU A 428 9.62 -33.77 9.13
C LEU A 428 9.51 -34.83 8.04
N ASP A 429 9.06 -36.05 8.36
CA ASP A 429 8.85 -37.13 7.41
C ASP A 429 7.83 -36.76 6.32
N LEU A 430 6.72 -36.11 6.70
CA LEU A 430 5.72 -35.60 5.74
C LEU A 430 6.29 -34.51 4.82
N LEU A 431 7.14 -33.61 5.34
CA LEU A 431 7.77 -32.56 4.54
C LEU A 431 8.86 -33.11 3.61
N GLU A 432 9.55 -34.18 4.02
CA GLU A 432 10.53 -34.89 3.20
C GLU A 432 9.89 -35.56 1.98
N VAL A 433 8.71 -36.17 2.13
CA VAL A 433 7.92 -36.68 0.98
C VAL A 433 7.58 -35.54 0.01
N ILE A 434 7.07 -34.42 0.51
CA ILE A 434 6.72 -33.25 -0.32
C ILE A 434 7.95 -32.69 -1.06
N ARG A 435 9.11 -32.60 -0.38
CA ARG A 435 10.39 -32.21 -0.99
C ARG A 435 10.78 -33.15 -2.14
N LEU A 436 10.70 -34.46 -1.91
CA LEU A 436 11.08 -35.47 -2.92
C LEU A 436 10.18 -35.45 -4.15
N ASP A 437 8.88 -35.20 -3.99
CA ASP A 437 7.95 -35.11 -5.12
C ASP A 437 8.13 -33.80 -5.92
N ILE A 438 8.46 -32.68 -5.27
CA ILE A 438 8.86 -31.45 -5.97
C ILE A 438 10.14 -31.70 -6.79
N SER A 439 11.19 -32.27 -6.19
CA SER A 439 12.44 -32.59 -6.89
C SER A 439 12.25 -33.53 -8.08
N ARG A 440 11.26 -34.43 -8.04
CA ARG A 440 10.88 -35.30 -9.17
C ARG A 440 10.16 -34.54 -10.29
N LEU A 441 9.28 -33.60 -9.96
CA LEU A 441 8.58 -32.77 -10.94
C LEU A 441 9.55 -31.82 -11.67
N ASP A 442 10.46 -31.18 -10.94
CA ASP A 442 11.52 -30.34 -11.54
C ASP A 442 12.45 -31.18 -12.44
N ALA A 443 12.86 -32.37 -12.01
CA ALA A 443 13.67 -33.28 -12.83
C ALA A 443 12.95 -33.76 -14.11
N ALA A 444 11.63 -33.98 -14.04
CA ALA A 444 10.81 -34.32 -15.21
C ALA A 444 10.64 -33.14 -16.17
N ALA A 445 10.54 -31.91 -15.66
CA ALA A 445 10.48 -30.69 -16.47
C ALA A 445 11.83 -30.29 -17.11
N ALA A 446 12.95 -30.69 -16.49
CA ALA A 446 14.30 -30.46 -16.98
C ALA A 446 14.77 -31.48 -18.04
N ALA A 447 14.04 -32.59 -18.24
CA ALA A 447 14.35 -33.56 -19.27
C ALA A 447 14.08 -32.98 -20.67
N PRO A 448 15.05 -32.98 -21.60
CA PRO A 448 14.78 -32.58 -22.98
C PRO A 448 13.81 -33.58 -23.61
N ALA A 449 12.81 -33.09 -24.33
CA ALA A 449 11.92 -33.93 -25.11
C ALA A 449 12.68 -34.60 -26.27
N GLU A 450 13.07 -35.87 -26.07
CA GLU A 450 13.48 -36.73 -27.17
C GLU A 450 12.31 -36.95 -28.14
N ARG A 451 12.63 -37.17 -29.42
CA ARG A 451 11.74 -36.94 -30.57
C ARG A 451 10.82 -38.11 -30.92
#